data_AF-A0A1I3DB62-F1
#
_entry.id   AF-A0A1I3DB62-F1
#
_cell.length_a   1.000
_cell.length_b   1.000
_cell.length_c   1.000
_cell.angle_alpha   90.00
_cell.angle_beta   90.00
_cell.angle_gamma   90.00
#
_symmetry.space_group_name_H-M   'P 1'
#
loop_
_entity.id
_entity.type
_entity.pdbx_description
1 polymer ?
#
loop_
_entity_poly.entity_id
_entity_poly.type
_entity_poly.pdbx_seq_one_letter_code
_entity_poly.pdbx_strand_id
1 'polypeptide(L)'
;MSPHAWQELKTGIDILTALAALAAAVLWIKSAWVEVWADGQTQPKATNMVISKNGRLFDVTGTAQAQSRWSAYAAYAAAAAAGLQALGVVVGIIIARSSP
;
A
#
# COMPACT_ATOMS: atom_id res chain seq x y z
N MET A 1 3.17 -27.06 -21.01
CA MET A 1 1.98 -26.19 -21.14
C MET A 1 1.90 -25.69 -22.57
N SER A 2 0.69 -25.58 -23.13
CA SER A 2 0.51 -24.98 -24.45
C SER A 2 0.82 -23.47 -24.40
N PRO A 3 1.17 -22.83 -25.53
CA PRO A 3 1.38 -21.38 -25.59
C PRO A 3 0.22 -20.57 -25.03
N HIS A 4 -1.02 -21.01 -25.28
CA HIS A 4 -2.23 -20.40 -24.73
C HIS A 4 -2.29 -20.47 -23.20
N ALA A 5 -1.95 -21.62 -22.60
CA ALA A 5 -1.97 -21.78 -21.15
C ALA A 5 -0.95 -20.86 -20.45
N TRP A 6 0.20 -20.59 -21.07
CA TRP A 6 1.16 -19.63 -20.53
C TRP A 6 0.66 -18.18 -20.57
N GLN A 7 -0.05 -17.80 -21.63
CA GLN A 7 -0.64 -16.46 -21.75
C GLN A 7 -1.77 -16.24 -20.74
N GLU A 8 -2.62 -17.24 -20.53
CA GLU A 8 -3.67 -17.20 -19.50
C GLU A 8 -3.05 -17.04 -18.10
N LEU A 9 -2.00 -17.81 -17.79
CA LEU A 9 -1.27 -17.68 -16.53
C LEU A 9 -0.69 -16.27 -16.35
N LYS A 10 -0.03 -15.73 -17.37
CA LYS A 10 0.53 -14.37 -17.32
C LYS A 10 -0.56 -13.33 -17.08
N THR A 11 -1.68 -13.44 -17.79
CA THR A 11 -2.83 -12.53 -17.64
C THR A 11 -3.38 -12.58 -16.21
N GLY A 12 -3.51 -13.77 -15.62
CA GLY A 12 -3.92 -13.92 -14.23
C GLY A 12 -2.95 -13.25 -13.24
N ILE A 13 -1.63 -13.42 -13.45
CA ILE A 13 -0.60 -12.77 -12.63
C ILE A 13 -0.67 -11.24 -12.77
N ASP A 14 -0.83 -10.71 -13.99
CA ASP A 14 -0.91 -9.28 -14.25
C ASP A 14 -2.15 -8.66 -13.56
N ILE A 15 -3.30 -9.36 -13.60
CA ILE A 15 -4.53 -8.92 -12.90
C ILE A 15 -4.30 -8.87 -11.38
N LEU A 16 -3.74 -9.93 -10.79
CA LEU A 16 -3.46 -9.95 -9.35
C LEU A 16 -2.45 -8.88 -8.94
N THR A 17 -1.44 -8.64 -9.77
CA THR A 17 -0.46 -7.55 -9.60
C THR A 17 -1.15 -6.20 -9.56
N ALA A 18 -2.03 -5.92 -10.52
CA ALA A 18 -2.77 -4.66 -10.60
C ALA A 18 -3.67 -4.45 -9.38
N LEU A 19 -4.38 -5.49 -8.93
CA LEU A 19 -5.22 -5.42 -7.73
C LEU A 19 -4.42 -5.12 -6.47
N ALA A 20 -3.27 -5.77 -6.28
CA ALA A 20 -2.38 -5.51 -5.15
C ALA A 20 -1.80 -4.08 -5.19
N ALA A 21 -1.42 -3.60 -6.38
CA ALA A 21 -0.93 -2.23 -6.56
C ALA A 21 -2.02 -1.18 -6.26
N LEU A 22 -3.26 -1.42 -6.70
CA LEU A 22 -4.40 -0.55 -6.38
C LEU A 22 -4.70 -0.54 -4.88
N ALA A 23 -4.64 -1.70 -4.22
CA ALA A 23 -4.79 -1.78 -2.76
C ALA A 23 -3.71 -0.97 -2.04
N ALA A 24 -2.45 -1.08 -2.47
CA ALA A 24 -1.35 -0.28 -1.92
C ALA A 24 -1.60 1.24 -2.09
N ALA A 25 -2.04 1.67 -3.28
CA ALA A 25 -2.36 3.06 -3.55
C ALA A 25 -3.47 3.60 -2.64
N VAL A 26 -4.56 2.85 -2.47
CA VAL A 26 -5.66 3.22 -1.56
C VAL A 26 -5.17 3.33 -0.11
N LEU A 27 -4.32 2.41 0.33
CA LEU A 27 -3.77 2.42 1.68
C LEU A 27 -2.81 3.60 1.91
N TRP A 28 -2.01 3.99 0.92
CA TRP A 28 -1.20 5.21 1.00
C TRP A 28 -2.03 6.48 1.01
N ILE A 29 -3.11 6.56 0.21
CA ILE A 29 -4.05 7.70 0.27
C ILE A 29 -4.65 7.79 1.67
N LYS A 30 -5.12 6.67 2.22
CA LYS A 30 -5.64 6.61 3.59
C LYS A 30 -4.58 7.00 4.63
N SER A 31 -3.34 6.58 4.43
CA SER A 31 -2.20 7.00 5.24
C SER A 31 -1.97 8.51 5.17
N ALA A 32 -2.17 9.16 4.02
CA ALA A 32 -1.95 10.60 3.89
C ALA A 32 -3.08 11.42 4.55
N TRP A 33 -4.30 10.89 4.56
CA TRP A 33 -5.48 11.61 5.04
C TRP A 33 -5.87 11.31 6.49
N VAL A 34 -5.31 10.28 7.12
CA VAL A 34 -5.63 10.01 8.52
C VAL A 34 -5.10 11.14 9.40
N GLU A 35 -5.99 11.64 10.25
CA GLU A 35 -5.72 12.68 11.24
C GLU A 35 -6.29 12.24 12.58
N VAL A 36 -5.50 12.38 13.63
CA VAL A 36 -5.91 12.10 15.01
C VAL A 36 -6.05 13.42 15.75
N TRP A 37 -7.26 13.67 16.25
CA TRP A 37 -7.58 14.87 17.00
C TRP A 37 -7.46 14.58 18.51
N ALA A 38 -6.92 15.54 19.26
CA ALA A 38 -6.72 15.44 20.71
C ALA A 38 -7.94 15.98 21.48
N ASP A 39 -9.15 15.68 21.01
CA ASP A 39 -10.38 16.18 21.63
C ASP A 39 -10.52 15.59 23.03
N GLY A 40 -10.47 16.46 24.04
CA GLY A 40 -10.49 16.06 25.45
C GLY A 40 -9.12 16.09 26.13
N GLN A 41 -8.03 16.42 25.43
CA GLN A 41 -6.78 16.73 26.10
C GLN A 41 -6.84 18.14 26.71
N THR A 42 -6.96 18.20 28.03
CA THR A 42 -7.03 19.47 28.79
C THR A 42 -5.67 19.96 29.29
N GLN A 43 -4.63 19.11 29.24
CA GLN A 43 -3.28 19.43 29.69
C GLN A 43 -2.22 18.78 28.77
N PRO A 44 -0.99 19.34 28.70
CA PRO A 44 0.13 18.70 28.02
C PRO A 44 0.41 17.30 28.59
N LYS A 45 0.72 16.33 27.73
CA LYS A 45 1.16 14.99 28.14
C LYS A 45 2.56 14.75 27.58
N ALA A 46 3.40 14.05 28.33
CA ALA A 46 4.76 13.72 27.89
C ALA A 46 4.81 12.71 26.72
N THR A 47 3.70 12.05 26.41
CA THR A 47 3.62 10.95 25.44
C THR A 47 3.25 11.39 24.03
N ASN A 48 2.78 12.63 23.84
CA ASN A 48 2.34 13.12 22.54
C ASN A 48 2.62 14.61 22.35
N MET A 49 2.89 15.00 21.11
CA MET A 49 2.98 16.39 20.68
C MET A 49 1.63 16.83 20.13
N VAL A 50 1.09 17.91 20.68
CA VAL A 50 -0.20 18.48 20.27
C VAL A 50 -0.01 19.92 19.81
N ILE A 51 -0.67 20.29 18.72
CA ILE A 51 -0.67 21.66 18.19
C ILE A 51 -2.11 22.14 17.95
N SER A 52 -2.31 23.45 17.91
CA SER A 52 -3.58 24.02 17.43
C SER A 52 -3.60 24.04 15.90
N LYS A 53 -4.61 23.43 15.30
CA LYS A 53 -4.87 23.40 13.85
C LYS A 53 -6.34 23.73 13.61
N ASN A 54 -6.61 24.82 12.88
CA ASN A 54 -7.98 25.27 12.57
C ASN A 54 -8.87 25.44 13.82
N GLY A 55 -8.32 25.94 14.93
CA GLY A 55 -9.06 26.13 16.18
C GLY A 55 -9.32 24.85 16.99
N ARG A 56 -8.74 23.72 16.59
CA ARG A 56 -8.87 22.42 17.28
C ARG A 56 -7.50 21.84 17.63
N LEU A 57 -7.43 21.06 18.71
CA LEU A 57 -6.19 20.40 19.11
C LEU A 57 -5.93 19.17 18.24
N PHE A 58 -4.80 19.17 17.54
CA PHE A 58 -4.35 18.11 16.64
C PHE A 58 -3.21 17.32 17.28
N ASP A 59 -3.36 16.00 17.37
CA ASP A 59 -2.33 15.10 17.90
C ASP A 59 -1.34 14.73 16.78
N VAL A 60 -0.19 15.40 16.77
CA VAL A 60 0.85 15.18 15.74
C VAL A 60 1.46 13.80 15.90
N THR A 61 1.73 13.36 17.13
CA THR A 61 2.36 12.06 17.40
C THR A 61 1.41 10.91 17.05
N GLY A 62 0.16 10.99 17.49
CA GLY A 62 -0.87 10.01 17.19
C GLY A 62 -1.17 9.94 15.70
N THR A 63 -1.22 11.09 15.02
CA THR A 63 -1.35 11.13 13.56
C THR A 63 -0.17 10.44 12.89
N ALA A 64 1.08 10.83 13.20
CA ALA A 64 2.27 10.21 12.61
C ALA A 64 2.31 8.67 12.82
N GLN A 65 1.90 8.18 13.99
CA GLN A 65 1.79 6.74 14.26
C GLN A 65 0.69 6.08 13.40
N ALA A 66 -0.47 6.71 13.27
CA ALA A 66 -1.56 6.21 12.43
C ALA A 66 -1.17 6.18 10.96
N GLN A 67 -0.55 7.25 10.45
CA GLN A 67 0.00 7.32 9.11
C GLN A 67 1.04 6.21 8.90
N SER A 68 1.99 6.04 9.83
CA SER A 68 3.01 4.98 9.75
C SER A 68 2.39 3.57 9.67
N ARG A 69 1.31 3.29 10.40
CA ARG A 69 0.61 2.00 10.35
C ARG A 69 -0.04 1.75 8.99
N TRP A 70 -0.76 2.73 8.45
CA TRP A 70 -1.36 2.61 7.11
C TRP A 70 -0.30 2.50 6.01
N SER A 71 0.80 3.24 6.14
CA SER A 71 1.96 3.12 5.24
C SER A 71 2.59 1.73 5.28
N ALA A 72 2.68 1.10 6.46
CA ALA A 72 3.15 -0.28 6.57
C ALA A 72 2.23 -1.27 5.83
N TYR A 73 0.90 -1.12 5.98
CA TYR A 73 -0.05 -1.96 5.22
C TYR A 73 0.07 -1.74 3.71
N ALA A 74 0.23 -0.49 3.27
CA ALA A 74 0.46 -0.17 1.87
C ALA A 74 1.76 -0.82 1.34
N ALA A 75 2.83 -0.78 2.14
CA ALA A 75 4.10 -1.42 1.79
C ALA A 75 3.98 -2.94 1.63
N TYR A 76 3.21 -3.63 2.48
CA TYR A 76 2.95 -5.06 2.30
C TYR A 76 2.20 -5.37 1.00
N ALA A 77 1.17 -4.58 0.68
CA ALA A 77 0.43 -4.74 -0.58
C ALA A 77 1.33 -4.45 -1.80
N ALA A 78 2.16 -3.42 -1.72
CA ALA A 78 3.13 -3.08 -2.77
C ALA A 78 4.19 -4.17 -2.96
N ALA A 79 4.67 -4.78 -1.87
CA ALA A 79 5.60 -5.90 -1.91
C ALA A 79 4.97 -7.12 -2.60
N ALA A 80 3.71 -7.43 -2.31
CA ALA A 80 2.97 -8.49 -2.99
C ALA A 80 2.83 -8.20 -4.50
N ALA A 81 2.48 -6.96 -4.87
CA ALA A 81 2.41 -6.53 -6.27
C ALA A 81 3.77 -6.69 -6.97
N ALA A 82 4.86 -6.25 -6.35
CA ALA A 82 6.20 -6.38 -6.91
C ALA A 82 6.62 -7.85 -7.09
N GLY A 83 6.29 -8.71 -6.12
CA GLY A 83 6.55 -10.15 -6.23
C GLY A 83 5.79 -10.79 -7.38
N LEU A 84 4.50 -10.49 -7.53
CA LEU A 84 3.68 -10.97 -8.65
C LEU A 84 4.19 -10.42 -9.99
N GLN A 85 4.55 -9.14 -10.06
CA GLN A 85 5.12 -8.53 -11.26
C GLN A 85 6.41 -9.24 -11.69
N ALA A 86 7.29 -9.56 -10.73
CA ALA A 86 8.51 -10.30 -11.01
C ALA A 86 8.22 -11.70 -11.59
N LEU A 87 7.23 -12.41 -11.05
CA LEU A 87 6.76 -13.68 -11.61
C LEU A 87 6.19 -13.51 -13.03
N GLY A 88 5.41 -12.44 -13.27
CA GLY A 88 4.86 -12.12 -14.58
C GLY A 88 5.94 -11.87 -15.64
N VAL A 89 7.06 -11.23 -15.25
CA VAL A 89 8.25 -11.07 -16.11
C VAL A 89 8.88 -12.41 -16.45
N VAL A 90 9.07 -13.30 -15.46
CA VAL A 90 9.62 -14.65 -15.70
C VAL A 90 8.74 -15.45 -16.67
N VAL A 91 7.42 -15.44 -16.47
CA VAL A 91 6.48 -16.10 -17.38
C VAL A 91 6.53 -15.49 -18.78
N GLY A 92 6.61 -14.17 -18.89
CA GLY A 92 6.78 -13.47 -20.18
C GLY A 92 8.04 -13.91 -20.94
N ILE A 93 9.16 -14.10 -20.24
CA ILE A 93 10.40 -14.61 -20.83
C ILE A 93 10.23 -16.05 -21.34
N ILE A 94 9.56 -16.91 -20.57
CA ILE A 94 9.29 -18.30 -20.98
C ILE A 94 8.45 -18.33 -22.26
N ILE A 95 7.39 -17.53 -22.32
CA ILE A 95 6.53 -17.39 -23.51
C ILE A 95 7.38 -17.01 -24.73
N ALA A 96 8.17 -15.94 -24.62
CA ALA A 96 8.99 -15.44 -25.71
C ALA A 96 10.00 -16.48 -26.24
N ARG A 97 10.50 -17.37 -25.38
CA ARG A 97 11.41 -18.45 -25.78
C ARG A 97 10.69 -19.67 -26.38
N SER A 98 9.40 -19.81 -26.13
CA SER A 98 8.59 -20.94 -26.61
C SER A 98 7.85 -20.68 -27.92
N SER A 99 7.85 -19.43 -28.38
CA SER A 99 7.34 -19.02 -29.69
C SER A 99 8.48 -19.14 -30.72
N PRO A 100 8.41 -20.08 -31.69
CA PRO A 100 9.40 -20.23 -32.75
C PRO A 100 9.42 -19.06 -33.74
#